data_AF-A0A0H3DL62-F1
#
_entry.id   AF-A0A0H3DL62-F1
#
_cell.length_a   1.000
_cell.length_b   1.000
_cell.length_c   1.000
_cell.angle_alpha   90.00
_cell.angle_beta   90.00
_cell.angle_gamma   90.00
#
_symmetry.space_group_name_H-M   'P 1'
#
loop_
_entity.id
_entity.type
_entity.pdbx_description
1 polymer ?
#
loop_
_entity_poly.entity_id
_entity_poly.type
_entity_poly.pdbx_seq_one_letter_code
_entity_poly.pdbx_strand_id
1 'polypeptide(L)' 'MTVNLVPRASRALDRAVELTGDSKTDTINRALQVYAVLEEAVSKGGEVVIRHSSGDQEVIRFV' A
#
# COMPACT_ATOMS: atom_id res chain seq x y z
N MET A 1 -11.35 -11.36 -14.31
CA MET A 1 -11.61 -11.15 -12.87
C MET A 1 -11.97 -9.68 -12.67
N THR A 2 -13.03 -9.39 -11.93
CA THR A 2 -13.43 -8.03 -11.56
C THR A 2 -13.26 -7.86 -10.05
N VAL A 3 -12.75 -6.71 -9.61
CA VAL A 3 -12.55 -6.40 -8.19
C VAL A 3 -13.49 -5.26 -7.81
N ASN A 4 -14.35 -5.51 -6.83
CA ASN A 4 -15.24 -4.48 -6.30
C ASN A 4 -14.54 -3.75 -5.16
N LEU A 5 -14.30 -2.45 -5.33
CA LEU A 5 -13.64 -1.62 -4.32
C LEU A 5 -14.68 -0.98 -3.40
N VAL A 6 -14.48 -1.12 -2.09
CA VAL A 6 -15.20 -0.30 -1.11
C VAL A 6 -14.84 1.18 -1.29
N PRO A 7 -15.69 2.14 -0.87
CA PRO A 7 -15.44 3.56 -1.13
C PRO A 7 -14.08 4.08 -0.67
N ARG A 8 -13.56 3.57 0.47
CA ARG A 8 -12.22 3.92 0.97
C ARG A 8 -11.11 3.43 0.03
N ALA A 9 -11.21 2.21 -0.49
CA ALA A 9 -10.26 1.64 -1.43
C ALA A 9 -10.30 2.36 -2.79
N SER A 10 -11.50 2.76 -3.25
CA SER A 10 -11.62 3.57 -4.47
C SER A 10 -10.89 4.91 -4.34
N ARG A 11 -11.08 5.63 -3.22
CA ARG A 11 -10.37 6.90 -2.99
C ARG A 11 -8.86 6.71 -2.86
N ALA A 12 -8.42 5.62 -2.24
CA ALA A 12 -7.00 5.29 -2.14
C ALA A 12 -6.39 5.01 -3.53
N LEU A 13 -7.14 4.30 -4.40
CA LEU A 13 -6.74 4.07 -5.79
C LEU A 13 -6.60 5.40 -6.56
N ASP A 14 -7.59 6.28 -6.48
CA ASP A 14 -7.54 7.57 -7.18
C ASP A 14 -6.36 8.42 -6.68
N ARG A 15 -6.09 8.43 -5.36
CA ARG A 15 -4.93 9.14 -4.79
C ARG A 15 -3.60 8.54 -5.23
N ALA A 16 -3.49 7.21 -5.29
CA ALA A 16 -2.27 6.54 -5.72
C ALA A 16 -1.98 6.81 -7.20
N VAL A 17 -3.01 6.81 -8.06
CA VAL A 17 -2.91 7.21 -9.47
C VAL A 17 -2.43 8.66 -9.58
N GLU A 18 -3.00 9.58 -8.81
CA GLU A 18 -2.59 10.99 -8.81
C GLU A 18 -1.12 11.17 -8.40
N LEU A 19 -0.67 10.44 -7.38
CA LEU A 19 0.69 10.53 -6.85
C LEU A 19 1.75 9.91 -7.76
N THR A 20 1.39 8.85 -8.49
CA THR A 20 2.35 8.03 -9.26
C THR A 20 2.30 8.27 -10.76
N GLY A 21 1.16 8.73 -11.29
CA GLY A 21 0.88 8.77 -12.72
C GLY A 21 0.59 7.40 -13.35
N ASP A 22 0.54 6.33 -12.56
CA ASP A 22 0.24 4.98 -13.04
C ASP A 22 -1.23 4.86 -13.49
N SER A 23 -1.53 3.93 -14.40
CA SER A 23 -2.92 3.60 -14.72
C SER A 23 -3.61 2.90 -13.53
N LYS A 24 -4.95 2.97 -13.44
CA LYS A 24 -5.69 2.26 -12.38
C LYS A 24 -5.36 0.76 -12.32
N THR A 25 -5.19 0.14 -13.49
CA THR A 25 -4.82 -1.28 -13.60
C THR A 25 -3.42 -1.53 -13.05
N ASP A 26 -2.45 -0.70 -13.41
CA ASP A 26 -1.07 -0.84 -12.93
C ASP A 26 -0.98 -0.59 -11.42
N THR A 27 -1.71 0.42 -10.92
CA THR A 27 -1.81 0.71 -9.49
C THR A 27 -2.38 -0.47 -8.71
N ILE A 28 -3.46 -1.10 -9.17
CA ILE A 28 -4.05 -2.28 -8.50
C ILE A 28 -3.05 -3.45 -8.51
N ASN A 29 -2.44 -3.74 -9.66
CA ASN A 29 -1.48 -4.83 -9.77
C ASN A 29 -0.27 -4.62 -8.85
N ARG A 30 0.28 -3.40 -8.83
CA ARG A 30 1.39 -3.03 -7.95
C ARG A 30 0.99 -3.07 -6.48
N ALA A 31 -0.20 -2.59 -6.11
CA ALA A 31 -0.70 -2.63 -4.75
C ALA A 31 -0.79 -4.08 -4.21
N LEU A 32 -1.25 -5.03 -5.02
CA LEU A 32 -1.31 -6.45 -4.64
C LEU A 32 0.08 -7.04 -4.39
N GLN A 33 1.05 -6.73 -5.24
CA GLN A 33 2.43 -7.19 -5.07
C GLN A 33 3.06 -6.61 -3.80
N VAL A 34 2.89 -5.30 -3.57
CA VAL A 34 3.38 -4.63 -2.36
C VAL A 34 2.72 -5.20 -1.11
N TYR A 35 1.40 -5.38 -1.12
CA TYR A 35 0.66 -5.96 0.00
C TYR A 35 1.19 -7.35 0.36
N ALA A 36 1.40 -8.23 -0.63
CA ALA A 36 1.95 -9.56 -0.41
C ALA A 36 3.34 -9.53 0.24
N VAL A 37 4.24 -8.65 -0.21
CA VAL A 37 5.59 -8.50 0.36
C VAL A 37 5.54 -8.02 1.81
N LEU A 38 4.67 -7.06 2.11
CA LEU A 38 4.53 -6.50 3.46
C LEU A 38 3.95 -7.54 4.42
N GLU A 39 2.91 -8.26 4.02
CA GLU A 39 2.33 -9.35 4.82
C GLU A 39 3.34 -10.48 5.06
N GLU A 40 4.13 -10.86 4.06
CA GLU A 40 5.18 -11.86 4.22
C GLU A 40 6.23 -11.40 5.26
N ALA A 41 6.68 -10.16 5.18
CA ALA A 41 7.65 -9.61 6.13
C ALA A 41 7.10 -9.60 7.57
N VAL A 42 5.85 -9.18 7.76
CA VAL A 42 5.19 -9.17 9.08
C VAL A 42 4.98 -10.58 9.61
N SER A 43 4.54 -11.52 8.76
CA SER A 43 4.32 -12.92 9.16
C SER A 43 5.59 -13.62 9.66
N LYS A 44 6.77 -13.16 9.22
CA LYS A 44 8.09 -13.65 9.65
C LYS A 44 8.63 -12.93 10.90
N GLY A 45 7.80 -12.13 11.57
CA GLY A 45 8.16 -11.36 12.77
C GLY A 45 8.83 -10.02 12.48
N GLY A 46 8.78 -9.54 11.23
CA GLY A 46 9.24 -8.22 10.84
C GLY A 46 8.22 -7.11 11.15
N GLU A 47 8.66 -5.87 11.03
CA GLU A 47 7.82 -4.67 11.17
C GLU A 47 8.00 -3.73 9.97
N VAL A 48 6.94 -3.01 9.61
CA VAL A 48 6.99 -2.00 8.55
C VAL A 48 7.10 -0.62 9.20
N VAL A 49 8.16 0.11 8.88
CA VAL A 49 8.49 1.39 9.51
C VAL A 49 8.65 2.48 8.45
N ILE A 50 7.96 3.61 8.64
CA ILE A 50 8.23 4.84 7.90
C ILE A 50 9.30 5.61 8.66
N ARG A 51 10.42 5.91 7.98
CA ARG A 51 11.48 6.76 8.51
C ARG A 51 11.34 8.16 7.91
N HIS A 52 11.07 9.14 8.75
CA HIS A 52 11.01 10.53 8.35
C HIS A 52 12.41 11.13 8.23
N SER A 53 12.56 12.17 7.40
CA SER A 53 13.82 12.90 7.26
C SER A 53 14.25 13.60 8.56
N SER A 54 13.32 13.84 9.50
CA SER A 54 13.62 14.36 10.84
C SER A 54 14.38 13.35 11.72
N GLY A 55 14.40 12.07 11.34
CA GLY A 55 14.94 10.97 12.15
C GLY A 55 13.88 10.21 12.93
N ASP A 56 12.64 10.73 13.00
CA ASP A 56 11.51 10.04 13.64
C ASP A 56 11.09 8.81 12.84
N GLN A 57 10.59 7.80 13.56
CA GLN A 57 10.12 6.54 12.99
C GLN A 57 8.69 6.25 13.44
N GLU A 58 7.85 5.83 12.49
CA GLU A 58 6.48 5.41 12.73
C GLU A 58 6.30 3.96 12.28
N VAL A 59 5.82 3.09 13.18
CA VAL A 59 5.45 1.72 12.85
C VAL A 59 4.07 1.71 12.21
N ILE A 60 3.98 1.18 10.99
CA ILE A 60 2.73 1.07 10.25
C ILE A 60 2.15 -0.32 10.46
N ARG A 61 0.90 -0.35 10.95
CA ARG A 61 0.09 -1.56 11.00
C ARG A 61 -0.98 -1.46 9.94
N PHE A 62 -0.96 -2.38 8.99
CA PHE A 62 -2.05 -2.57 8.04
C PHE A 62 -3.19 -3.29 8.78
N VAL A 63 -4.39 -2.70 8.80
CA VAL A 63 -5.58 -3.20 9.50
C VAL A 63 -6.73 -3.37 8.52
#